data_AF-A0A942NVJ4-F1
#
_entry.id   AF-A0A942NVJ4-F1
#
_cell.length_a   1.000
_cell.length_b   1.000
_cell.length_c   1.000
_cell.angle_alpha   90.00
_cell.angle_beta   90.00
_cell.angle_gamma   90.00
#
_symmetry.space_group_name_H-M   'P 1'
#
loop_
_entity.id
_entity.type
_entity.pdbx_description
1 polymer ?
#
loop_
_entity_poly.entity_id
_entity_poly.type
_entity_poly.pdbx_seq_one_letter_code
_entity_poly.pdbx_strand_id
1 'polypeptide(L)'
;MSQQHNQNKRKQGLFSMRFFSVPLRLPGLIAGLIVCAMALPYALAPVYQFAEPTPFSGPYLINPYQLMDSTAWRKYNFQVQSKAWLGLTNGRKNSNMLIDSMYRLLQFDYVATSDYQRINLHRSNEPKYIPTYEHGYGFRKTHQVCIGASKVLWTDYPFFQRLSHKQHILNLLHDECALVALAHPHLLGGYSLEDMKYLSNYQLMEVLNNLRISVDFWDSALSNGHKVYLLSNDDAHDVTNSNQVGRRFTMINAPNTDREEIVASLKNGLAYGFDFYRVDDEPWQDKIERSKKIPWLKKASLNGNRYTVVLSKPAHKIRFIGQHGRLLHEVEHWFEASYQISETDTYVRVEVLFYDSSVMYLNPVIRSETPEYKDKSLASVDGLSTFVLRVSSLLIFITLLLAGFRYNKHS
;
A
#
# COMPACT_ATOMS: atom_id res chain seq x y z
N MET A 1 52.46 -76.75 37.06
CA MET A 1 52.64 -76.46 38.50
C MET A 1 53.13 -75.01 38.59
N SER A 2 52.58 -74.04 39.32
CA SER A 2 51.48 -73.86 40.27
C SER A 2 51.09 -72.35 40.20
N GLN A 3 49.80 -71.99 40.34
CA GLN A 3 49.21 -71.15 41.41
C GLN A 3 50.23 -70.34 42.26
N GLN A 4 50.04 -69.09 42.69
CA GLN A 4 48.83 -68.29 42.99
C GLN A 4 49.23 -66.85 43.40
N HIS A 5 48.21 -65.98 43.55
CA HIS A 5 48.11 -64.77 44.41
C HIS A 5 48.70 -63.43 43.91
N ASN A 6 48.16 -62.23 44.19
CA ASN A 6 46.85 -61.66 44.55
C ASN A 6 47.16 -60.16 44.86
N GLN A 7 46.38 -59.19 44.36
CA GLN A 7 45.91 -57.98 45.08
C GLN A 7 45.67 -56.72 44.20
N ASN A 8 44.38 -56.45 43.99
CA ASN A 8 43.60 -55.31 44.52
C ASN A 8 43.81 -53.83 44.06
N LYS A 9 42.64 -53.17 43.90
CA LYS A 9 42.30 -51.72 43.82
C LYS A 9 42.44 -51.09 42.43
N ARG A 10 41.48 -50.32 41.88
CA ARG A 10 40.52 -49.38 42.50
C ARG A 10 39.38 -49.04 41.51
N LYS A 11 38.19 -48.84 42.07
CA LYS A 11 36.97 -48.27 41.46
C LYS A 11 37.23 -46.91 40.81
N GLN A 12 36.69 -46.68 39.61
CA GLN A 12 36.13 -45.38 39.21
C GLN A 12 34.84 -45.63 38.43
N GLY A 13 33.72 -45.18 39.00
CA GLY A 13 32.41 -45.21 38.35
C GLY A 13 32.33 -44.08 37.33
N LEU A 14 32.02 -44.41 36.08
CA LEU A 14 31.52 -43.44 35.13
C LEU A 14 30.03 -43.21 35.41
N PHE A 15 29.72 -42.02 35.92
CA PHE A 15 28.39 -41.42 35.80
C PHE A 15 28.11 -41.22 34.30
N SER A 16 27.29 -42.09 33.70
CA SER A 16 26.72 -41.81 32.38
C SER A 16 25.63 -40.74 32.56
N MET A 17 25.96 -39.47 32.32
CA MET A 17 24.94 -38.47 32.04
C MET A 17 24.26 -38.86 30.73
N ARG A 18 23.07 -39.46 30.83
CA ARG A 18 22.12 -39.48 29.72
C ARG A 18 21.68 -38.04 29.49
N PHE A 19 22.40 -37.32 28.62
CA PHE A 19 21.83 -36.17 27.96
C PHE A 19 20.56 -36.65 27.25
N PHE A 20 19.43 -36.04 27.59
CA PHE A 20 18.18 -36.21 26.86
C PHE A 20 18.46 -35.89 25.40
N SER A 21 18.57 -36.93 24.56
CA SER A 21 18.46 -36.79 23.12
C SER A 21 17.03 -36.33 22.84
N VAL A 22 16.84 -35.02 22.69
CA VAL A 22 15.64 -34.52 22.02
C VAL A 22 15.65 -35.22 20.67
N PRO A 23 14.66 -36.06 20.34
CA PRO A 23 14.68 -36.75 19.07
C PRO A 23 14.67 -35.68 17.98
N LEU A 24 15.64 -35.73 17.06
CA LEU A 24 15.74 -34.87 15.86
C LEU A 24 14.42 -34.80 15.05
N ARG A 25 13.46 -35.69 15.35
CA ARG A 25 12.11 -35.80 14.78
C ARG A 25 11.19 -34.62 15.10
N LEU A 26 11.24 -34.04 16.30
CA LEU A 26 10.31 -32.95 16.66
C LEU A 26 10.64 -31.63 15.93
N PRO A 27 11.91 -31.15 15.89
CA PRO A 27 12.27 -29.98 15.10
C PRO A 27 12.00 -30.17 13.59
N GLY A 28 12.28 -31.36 13.05
CA GLY A 28 12.00 -31.68 11.65
C GLY A 28 10.51 -31.67 11.32
N LEU A 29 9.65 -32.18 12.21
CA LEU A 29 8.20 -32.15 12.05
C LEU A 29 7.66 -30.71 12.10
N ILE A 30 8.16 -29.89 13.02
CA ILE A 30 7.79 -28.46 13.10
C ILE A 30 8.21 -27.73 11.82
N ALA A 31 9.44 -27.94 11.34
CA ALA A 31 9.91 -27.35 10.08
C ALA A 31 9.03 -27.79 8.89
N GLY A 32 8.66 -29.06 8.82
CA GLY A 32 7.75 -29.58 7.80
C GLY A 32 6.37 -28.92 7.84
N LEU A 33 5.78 -28.75 9.03
CA LEU A 33 4.51 -28.05 9.21
C LEU A 33 4.59 -26.58 8.77
N ILE A 34 5.68 -25.89 9.08
CA ILE A 34 5.91 -24.51 8.65
C ILE A 34 5.96 -24.44 7.11
N VAL A 35 6.73 -25.33 6.47
CA VAL A 35 6.81 -25.38 5.00
C VAL A 35 5.42 -25.63 4.38
N CYS A 36 4.65 -26.57 4.94
CA CYS A 36 3.30 -26.86 4.47
C CYS A 36 2.37 -25.64 4.63
N ALA A 37 2.42 -24.98 5.79
CA ALA A 37 1.63 -23.78 6.05
C ALA A 37 1.99 -22.64 5.08
N MET A 38 3.28 -22.45 4.76
CA MET A 38 3.73 -21.44 3.80
C MET A 38 3.41 -21.80 2.33
N ALA A 39 3.30 -23.10 2.00
CA ALA A 39 2.96 -23.57 0.66
C ALA A 39 1.44 -23.58 0.40
N LEU A 40 0.62 -23.73 1.44
CA LEU A 40 -0.83 -23.87 1.32
C LEU A 40 -1.51 -22.70 0.57
N PRO A 41 -1.17 -21.41 0.83
CA PRO A 41 -1.75 -20.30 0.07
C PRO A 41 -1.51 -20.41 -1.44
N TYR A 42 -0.35 -20.93 -1.85
CA TYR A 42 -0.01 -21.15 -3.27
C TYR A 42 -0.82 -22.28 -3.87
N ALA A 43 -0.97 -23.39 -3.14
CA ALA A 43 -1.73 -24.55 -3.61
C ALA A 43 -3.22 -24.24 -3.77
N LEU A 44 -3.75 -23.33 -2.94
CA LEU A 44 -5.17 -22.95 -2.95
C LEU A 44 -5.47 -21.74 -3.85
N ALA A 45 -4.44 -21.02 -4.30
CA ALA A 45 -4.59 -19.80 -5.09
C ALA A 45 -5.45 -20.02 -6.35
N PRO A 46 -6.38 -19.12 -6.66
CA PRO A 46 -7.00 -19.09 -7.98
C PRO A 46 -5.98 -18.66 -9.04
N VAL A 47 -6.11 -19.24 -10.24
CA VAL A 47 -5.43 -18.74 -11.44
C VAL A 47 -6.42 -17.85 -12.16
N TYR A 48 -6.01 -16.61 -12.46
CA TYR A 48 -6.81 -15.67 -13.23
C TYR A 48 -6.34 -15.63 -14.68
N GLN A 49 -7.30 -15.44 -15.57
CA GLN A 49 -7.09 -14.90 -16.92
C GLN A 49 -7.53 -13.44 -16.93
N PHE A 50 -6.90 -12.62 -17.78
CA PHE A 50 -7.10 -11.18 -17.81
C PHE A 50 -7.55 -10.75 -19.21
N ALA A 51 -8.64 -10.00 -19.29
CA ALA A 51 -9.01 -9.31 -20.51
C ALA A 51 -8.03 -8.17 -20.81
N GLU A 52 -7.81 -7.88 -22.08
CA GLU A 52 -6.98 -6.74 -22.47
C GLU A 52 -7.61 -5.42 -21.99
N PRO A 53 -6.84 -4.56 -21.31
CA PRO A 53 -7.34 -3.28 -20.87
C PRO A 53 -7.64 -2.36 -22.04
N THR A 54 -8.55 -1.42 -21.79
CA THR A 54 -8.90 -0.36 -22.74
C THR A 54 -8.80 0.98 -22.02
N PRO A 55 -8.15 1.99 -22.64
CA PRO A 55 -8.12 3.34 -22.10
C PRO A 55 -9.52 3.88 -21.80
N PHE A 56 -9.60 4.94 -21.00
CA PHE A 56 -10.85 5.69 -20.83
C PHE A 56 -11.35 6.24 -22.16
N SER A 57 -12.65 6.14 -22.39
CA SER A 57 -13.32 6.59 -23.61
C SER A 57 -14.70 7.15 -23.28
N GLY A 58 -15.33 7.78 -24.27
CA GLY A 58 -16.69 8.26 -24.18
C GLY A 58 -16.82 9.78 -24.09
N PRO A 59 -18.05 10.30 -24.21
CA PRO A 59 -18.31 11.72 -24.35
C PRO A 59 -18.31 12.47 -23.01
N TYR A 60 -18.46 11.77 -21.88
CA TYR A 60 -18.54 12.39 -20.56
C TYR A 60 -17.15 12.61 -19.96
N LEU A 61 -17.00 13.72 -19.24
CA LEU A 61 -15.82 14.03 -18.44
C LEU A 61 -16.22 14.03 -16.97
N ILE A 62 -15.55 13.20 -16.18
CA ILE A 62 -15.79 13.08 -14.73
C ILE A 62 -14.63 13.75 -14.02
N ASN A 63 -14.94 14.84 -13.32
CA ASN A 63 -13.99 15.60 -12.52
C ASN A 63 -14.27 15.37 -11.03
N PRO A 64 -13.35 14.77 -10.26
CA PRO A 64 -13.58 14.51 -8.85
C PRO A 64 -13.71 15.79 -8.01
N TYR A 65 -13.22 16.93 -8.51
CA TYR A 65 -13.23 18.22 -7.79
C TYR A 65 -14.42 19.12 -8.11
N GLN A 66 -15.36 18.69 -8.94
CA GLN A 66 -16.41 19.58 -9.46
C GLN A 66 -17.23 20.29 -8.37
N LEU A 67 -17.42 19.62 -7.22
CA LEU A 67 -18.20 20.11 -6.08
C LEU A 67 -17.32 20.41 -4.84
N MET A 68 -16.02 20.64 -5.02
CA MET A 68 -15.11 20.91 -3.91
C MET A 68 -15.45 22.21 -3.15
N ASP A 69 -15.23 22.23 -1.84
CA ASP A 69 -15.20 23.43 -1.01
C ASP A 69 -13.76 23.79 -0.64
N SER A 70 -13.25 24.91 -1.17
CA SER A 70 -11.87 25.34 -0.94
C SER A 70 -11.49 25.60 0.53
N THR A 71 -12.46 25.67 1.44
CA THR A 71 -12.26 25.87 2.88
C THR A 71 -12.26 24.56 3.69
N ALA A 72 -12.67 23.45 3.07
CA ALA A 72 -12.89 22.16 3.71
C ALA A 72 -11.74 21.16 3.49
N TRP A 73 -10.51 21.65 3.38
CA TRP A 73 -9.33 20.79 3.23
C TRP A 73 -8.87 20.21 4.56
N ARG A 74 -8.65 18.89 4.59
CA ARG A 74 -8.15 18.14 5.73
C ARG A 74 -6.84 17.44 5.41
N LYS A 75 -5.84 17.58 6.27
CA LYS A 75 -4.49 17.04 6.07
C LYS A 75 -4.35 15.69 6.77
N TYR A 76 -4.16 14.64 5.97
CA TYR A 76 -4.14 13.25 6.41
C TYR A 76 -2.86 12.52 5.99
N ASN A 77 -2.53 11.50 6.77
CA ASN A 77 -1.55 10.48 6.43
C ASN A 77 -2.12 9.12 6.86
N PHE A 78 -1.95 8.09 6.04
CA PHE A 78 -2.47 6.74 6.25
C PHE A 78 -1.37 5.68 6.39
N GLN A 79 -0.09 6.09 6.36
CA GLN A 79 1.02 5.17 6.44
C GLN A 79 2.08 5.64 7.45
N VAL A 80 2.00 5.07 8.64
CA VAL A 80 2.95 5.21 9.74
C VAL A 80 2.89 3.97 10.61
N GLN A 81 4.04 3.48 11.05
CA GLN A 81 4.14 2.26 11.84
C GLN A 81 4.41 2.59 13.31
N SER A 82 3.64 1.97 14.20
CA SER A 82 3.86 2.01 15.64
C SER A 82 4.64 0.79 16.13
N LYS A 83 4.90 0.72 17.43
CA LYS A 83 5.40 -0.48 18.06
C LYS A 83 4.34 -1.60 18.02
N ALA A 84 4.46 -2.46 17.00
CA ALA A 84 3.70 -3.70 16.87
C ALA A 84 4.59 -4.94 17.08
N TRP A 85 3.96 -6.09 17.35
CA TRP A 85 4.64 -7.39 17.44
C TRP A 85 5.84 -7.41 18.40
N LEU A 86 5.67 -6.85 19.60
CA LEU A 86 6.74 -6.68 20.60
C LEU A 86 7.98 -5.90 20.09
N GLY A 87 7.87 -5.17 18.97
CA GLY A 87 8.96 -4.44 18.34
C GLY A 87 9.74 -5.22 17.29
N LEU A 88 9.24 -6.38 16.84
CA LEU A 88 9.85 -7.18 15.76
C LEU A 88 9.77 -6.49 14.39
N THR A 89 8.82 -5.58 14.22
CA THR A 89 8.61 -4.84 12.97
C THR A 89 9.18 -3.42 13.08
N ASN A 90 9.30 -2.73 11.93
CA ASN A 90 9.67 -1.32 11.93
C ASN A 90 8.57 -0.47 12.62
N GLY A 91 8.92 0.73 13.09
CA GLY A 91 8.04 1.51 13.99
C GLY A 91 8.24 1.21 15.48
N ARG A 92 9.16 0.31 15.84
CA ARG A 92 9.42 -0.17 17.22
C ARG A 92 9.66 0.90 18.29
N LYS A 93 10.06 2.12 17.91
CA LYS A 93 10.27 3.26 18.82
C LYS A 93 9.05 4.17 18.95
N ASN A 94 8.08 4.05 18.05
CA ASN A 94 6.91 4.90 17.99
C ASN A 94 5.82 4.36 18.93
N SER A 95 5.37 5.19 19.87
CA SER A 95 4.08 4.97 20.55
C SER A 95 2.97 5.68 19.76
N ASN A 96 1.73 5.19 19.87
CA ASN A 96 0.60 5.84 19.21
C ASN A 96 0.43 7.30 19.66
N MET A 97 0.62 7.58 20.95
CA MET A 97 0.60 8.95 21.47
C MET A 97 1.69 9.84 20.85
N LEU A 98 2.89 9.30 20.63
CA LEU A 98 3.98 10.04 20.01
C LEU A 98 3.66 10.35 18.55
N ILE A 99 3.18 9.35 17.79
CA ILE A 99 2.71 9.54 16.40
C ILE A 99 1.69 10.69 16.34
N ASP A 100 0.61 10.60 17.12
CA ASP A 100 -0.41 11.63 17.15
C ASP A 100 0.14 13.02 17.49
N SER A 101 1.06 13.10 18.46
CA SER A 101 1.62 14.37 18.92
C SER A 101 2.45 15.02 17.83
N MET A 102 3.32 14.24 17.16
CA MET A 102 4.18 14.74 16.09
C MET A 102 3.37 15.20 14.87
N TYR A 103 2.36 14.44 14.44
CA TYR A 103 1.51 14.84 13.31
C TYR A 103 0.63 16.06 13.64
N ARG A 104 0.12 16.18 14.88
CA ARG A 104 -0.61 17.38 15.31
C ARG A 104 0.26 18.64 15.32
N LEU A 105 1.53 18.54 15.73
CA LEU A 105 2.47 19.67 15.63
C LEU A 105 2.65 20.17 14.20
N LEU A 106 2.50 19.29 13.21
CA LEU A 106 2.58 19.58 11.77
C LEU A 106 1.20 19.87 11.12
N GLN A 107 0.20 20.18 11.95
CA GLN A 107 -1.17 20.55 11.54
C GLN A 107 -1.90 19.49 10.73
N PHE A 108 -1.66 18.22 11.00
CA PHE A 108 -2.51 17.14 10.49
C PHE A 108 -3.80 17.06 11.30
N ASP A 109 -4.92 16.89 10.60
CA ASP A 109 -6.22 16.67 11.23
C ASP A 109 -6.32 15.26 11.83
N TYR A 110 -5.71 14.29 11.14
CA TYR A 110 -5.64 12.90 11.58
C TYR A 110 -4.47 12.16 10.93
N VAL A 111 -4.00 11.12 11.61
CA VAL A 111 -3.04 10.15 11.10
C VAL A 111 -3.56 8.75 11.41
N ALA A 112 -3.75 7.93 10.38
CA ALA A 112 -4.09 6.54 10.55
C ALA A 112 -2.81 5.72 10.72
N THR A 113 -2.69 4.99 11.82
CA THR A 113 -1.54 4.10 12.04
C THR A 113 -1.78 2.77 11.35
N SER A 114 -0.86 2.38 10.47
CA SER A 114 -0.96 1.22 9.58
C SER A 114 0.06 0.16 9.97
N ASP A 115 -0.08 -0.45 11.14
CA ASP A 115 0.85 -1.49 11.58
C ASP A 115 0.79 -2.71 10.63
N TYR A 116 1.94 -3.38 10.43
CA TYR A 116 2.01 -4.60 9.61
C TYR A 116 1.04 -5.67 10.13
N GLN A 117 0.09 -6.09 9.30
CA GLN A 117 -0.93 -7.11 9.62
C GLN A 117 -1.62 -6.94 10.97
N ARG A 118 -1.86 -5.69 11.39
CA ARG A 118 -2.56 -5.40 12.62
C ARG A 118 -3.32 -4.09 12.52
N ILE A 119 -4.63 -4.14 12.74
CA ILE A 119 -5.44 -2.94 12.90
C ILE A 119 -5.05 -2.27 14.22
N ASN A 120 -4.58 -1.03 14.14
CA ASN A 120 -4.23 -0.26 15.33
C ASN A 120 -5.50 0.35 15.94
N LEU A 121 -5.82 0.01 17.20
CA LEU A 121 -7.05 0.43 17.87
C LEU A 121 -6.91 1.76 18.65
N HIS A 122 -5.82 2.51 18.48
CA HIS A 122 -5.69 3.80 19.15
C HIS A 122 -6.80 4.75 18.71
N ARG A 123 -7.50 5.35 19.69
CA ARG A 123 -8.65 6.22 19.49
C ARG A 123 -9.83 5.58 18.77
N SER A 124 -10.00 4.25 18.85
CA SER A 124 -11.10 3.54 18.19
C SER A 124 -12.51 3.98 18.60
N ASN A 125 -12.64 4.74 19.68
CA ASN A 125 -13.87 5.33 20.17
C ASN A 125 -14.18 6.74 19.60
N GLU A 126 -13.30 7.32 18.78
CA GLU A 126 -13.50 8.64 18.18
C GLU A 126 -14.18 8.53 16.79
N PRO A 127 -15.11 9.43 16.41
CA PRO A 127 -15.76 9.40 15.09
C PRO A 127 -14.80 9.47 13.89
N LYS A 128 -13.65 10.14 14.08
CA LYS A 128 -12.60 10.28 13.06
C LYS A 128 -11.68 9.07 12.93
N TYR A 129 -11.85 8.05 13.75
CA TYR A 129 -11.00 6.86 13.72
C TYR A 129 -11.23 6.05 12.45
N ILE A 130 -10.15 5.74 11.73
CA ILE A 130 -10.19 4.95 10.51
C ILE A 130 -9.35 3.67 10.73
N PRO A 131 -9.99 2.49 10.90
CA PRO A 131 -9.25 1.26 11.11
C PRO A 131 -8.36 0.97 9.91
N THR A 132 -7.05 0.97 10.14
CA THR A 132 -6.05 0.90 9.07
C THR A 132 -4.94 -0.08 9.44
N TYR A 133 -4.41 -0.80 8.46
CA TYR A 133 -3.22 -1.64 8.60
C TYR A 133 -2.47 -1.75 7.27
N GLU A 134 -1.18 -2.12 7.33
CA GLU A 134 -0.39 -2.44 6.13
C GLU A 134 -0.43 -3.96 5.91
N HIS A 135 -1.06 -4.39 4.82
CA HIS A 135 -1.09 -5.79 4.42
C HIS A 135 0.17 -6.16 3.64
N GLY A 136 0.61 -7.40 3.81
CA GLY A 136 1.74 -7.98 3.08
C GLY A 136 2.92 -8.28 4.01
N TYR A 137 3.42 -9.51 3.94
CA TYR A 137 4.62 -9.96 4.65
C TYR A 137 5.59 -10.70 3.73
N GLY A 138 5.35 -10.65 2.41
CA GLY A 138 6.26 -11.22 1.41
C GLY A 138 7.59 -10.47 1.26
N PHE A 139 8.61 -11.20 0.82
CA PHE A 139 9.98 -10.66 0.69
C PHE A 139 10.10 -9.50 -0.31
N ARG A 140 9.24 -9.47 -1.34
CA ARG A 140 9.25 -8.44 -2.39
C ARG A 140 8.52 -7.15 -2.04
N LYS A 141 7.99 -7.01 -0.81
CA LYS A 141 7.27 -5.82 -0.37
C LYS A 141 6.04 -5.48 -1.24
N THR A 142 5.35 -6.50 -1.74
CA THR A 142 4.03 -6.33 -2.36
C THR A 142 3.01 -6.03 -1.27
N HIS A 143 2.90 -4.76 -0.89
CA HIS A 143 2.07 -4.33 0.23
C HIS A 143 0.83 -3.55 -0.22
N GLN A 144 -0.12 -3.40 0.69
CA GLN A 144 -1.31 -2.60 0.52
C GLN A 144 -1.62 -1.84 1.81
N VAL A 145 -2.13 -0.62 1.70
CA VAL A 145 -2.76 0.08 2.82
C VAL A 145 -4.24 -0.27 2.81
N CYS A 146 -4.68 -0.93 3.88
CA CYS A 146 -6.06 -1.34 4.07
C CYS A 146 -6.77 -0.29 4.90
N ILE A 147 -7.59 0.56 4.28
CA ILE A 147 -8.25 1.70 4.92
C ILE A 147 -9.72 1.35 5.19
N GLY A 148 -10.18 1.60 6.42
CA GLY A 148 -11.54 1.23 6.82
C GLY A 148 -11.72 -0.28 6.92
N ALA A 149 -10.71 -0.99 7.39
CA ALA A 149 -10.71 -2.45 7.48
C ALA A 149 -11.66 -2.98 8.56
N SER A 150 -12.47 -3.99 8.22
CA SER A 150 -13.32 -4.74 9.17
C SER A 150 -12.51 -5.74 10.00
N LYS A 151 -11.50 -6.37 9.38
CA LYS A 151 -10.59 -7.36 9.99
C LYS A 151 -9.25 -7.42 9.24
N VAL A 152 -8.27 -8.07 9.88
CA VAL A 152 -6.98 -8.37 9.24
C VAL A 152 -7.13 -9.58 8.33
N LEU A 153 -6.73 -9.45 7.06
CA LEU A 153 -6.52 -10.59 6.18
C LEU A 153 -5.15 -11.22 6.47
N TRP A 154 -5.14 -12.48 6.87
CA TRP A 154 -3.90 -13.22 7.18
C TRP A 154 -3.27 -13.90 5.98
N THR A 155 -4.06 -14.20 4.95
CA THR A 155 -3.57 -14.84 3.73
C THR A 155 -2.68 -13.87 2.96
N ASP A 156 -1.45 -14.28 2.67
CA ASP A 156 -0.51 -13.62 1.76
C ASP A 156 0.46 -14.67 1.17
N TYR A 157 1.32 -14.24 0.24
CA TYR A 157 2.27 -15.06 -0.48
C TYR A 157 3.71 -14.67 -0.12
N PRO A 158 4.37 -15.40 0.80
CA PRO A 158 5.63 -14.96 1.41
C PRO A 158 6.84 -14.91 0.46
N PHE A 159 6.92 -15.83 -0.52
CA PHE A 159 8.07 -16.01 -1.41
C PHE A 159 7.97 -15.24 -2.72
N PHE A 160 6.86 -15.38 -3.45
CA PHE A 160 6.68 -14.74 -4.76
C PHE A 160 5.21 -14.49 -5.09
N GLN A 161 4.97 -13.40 -5.82
CA GLN A 161 3.63 -13.05 -6.31
C GLN A 161 3.65 -12.85 -7.81
N ARG A 162 2.86 -13.67 -8.51
CA ARG A 162 2.50 -13.46 -9.93
C ARG A 162 1.23 -12.60 -9.99
N LEU A 163 0.86 -12.15 -11.18
CA LEU A 163 -0.33 -11.33 -11.40
C LEU A 163 -1.60 -11.94 -10.75
N SER A 164 -1.82 -13.26 -10.92
CA SER A 164 -2.94 -13.96 -10.27
C SER A 164 -2.90 -13.93 -8.74
N HIS A 165 -1.72 -14.02 -8.12
CA HIS A 165 -1.58 -13.94 -6.66
C HIS A 165 -1.91 -12.53 -6.16
N LYS A 166 -1.39 -11.50 -6.84
CA LYS A 166 -1.67 -10.10 -6.50
C LYS A 166 -3.16 -9.80 -6.64
N GLN A 167 -3.78 -10.21 -7.75
CA GLN A 167 -5.22 -10.04 -7.96
C GLN A 167 -6.05 -10.78 -6.90
N HIS A 168 -5.62 -11.99 -6.50
CA HIS A 168 -6.29 -12.73 -5.44
C HIS A 168 -6.30 -11.95 -4.11
N ILE A 169 -5.15 -11.42 -3.69
CA ILE A 169 -5.05 -10.60 -2.48
C ILE A 169 -5.92 -9.35 -2.59
N LEU A 170 -5.89 -8.65 -3.73
CA LEU A 170 -6.72 -7.46 -3.93
C LEU A 170 -8.22 -7.76 -3.85
N ASN A 171 -8.66 -8.89 -4.39
CA ASN A 171 -10.07 -9.31 -4.28
C ASN A 171 -10.45 -9.58 -2.82
N LEU A 172 -9.62 -10.31 -2.08
CA LEU A 172 -9.88 -10.59 -0.66
C LEU A 172 -9.87 -9.33 0.19
N LEU A 173 -8.97 -8.38 -0.09
CA LEU A 173 -8.90 -7.12 0.63
C LEU A 173 -10.07 -6.20 0.30
N HIS A 174 -10.55 -6.20 -0.95
CA HIS A 174 -11.69 -5.39 -1.38
C HIS A 174 -12.97 -5.69 -0.59
N ASP A 175 -13.18 -6.96 -0.24
CA ASP A 175 -14.35 -7.39 0.53
C ASP A 175 -14.27 -6.98 2.02
N GLU A 176 -13.07 -6.74 2.54
CA GLU A 176 -12.82 -6.50 3.97
C GLU A 176 -12.42 -5.06 4.30
N CYS A 177 -12.19 -4.22 3.28
CA CYS A 177 -11.74 -2.85 3.43
C CYS A 177 -12.66 -1.90 2.69
N ALA A 178 -12.92 -0.73 3.28
CA ALA A 178 -13.64 0.32 2.57
C ALA A 178 -12.85 0.81 1.34
N LEU A 179 -11.52 0.91 1.48
CA LEU A 179 -10.59 1.26 0.40
C LEU A 179 -9.30 0.44 0.52
N VAL A 180 -8.78 0.03 -0.63
CA VAL A 180 -7.45 -0.60 -0.73
C VAL A 180 -6.54 0.32 -1.52
N ALA A 181 -5.38 0.66 -0.95
CA ALA A 181 -4.31 1.35 -1.64
C ALA A 181 -3.15 0.41 -1.93
N LEU A 182 -2.57 0.44 -3.15
CA LEU A 182 -1.27 -0.20 -3.36
C LEU A 182 -0.19 0.63 -2.66
N ALA A 183 0.50 0.04 -1.69
CA ALA A 183 1.56 0.72 -0.95
C ALA A 183 2.86 0.69 -1.77
N HIS A 184 3.57 1.82 -1.77
CA HIS A 184 4.87 2.07 -2.40
C HIS A 184 5.21 1.14 -3.60
N PRO A 185 4.46 1.16 -4.72
CA PRO A 185 4.51 0.12 -5.75
C PRO A 185 5.91 -0.19 -6.30
N HIS A 186 6.76 0.84 -6.39
CA HIS A 186 8.14 0.75 -6.88
C HIS A 186 9.10 0.04 -5.89
N LEU A 187 8.73 -0.15 -4.63
CA LEU A 187 9.62 -0.67 -3.60
C LEU A 187 9.91 -2.17 -3.83
N LEU A 188 11.21 -2.49 -3.97
CA LEU A 188 11.74 -3.86 -4.11
C LEU A 188 11.05 -4.73 -5.19
N GLY A 189 10.48 -4.10 -6.22
CA GLY A 189 9.76 -4.82 -7.28
C GLY A 189 8.48 -5.50 -6.78
N GLY A 190 7.83 -4.95 -5.75
CA GLY A 190 6.55 -5.42 -5.24
C GLY A 190 5.46 -5.42 -6.32
N TYR A 191 5.44 -4.38 -7.15
CA TYR A 191 4.63 -4.28 -8.36
C TYR A 191 5.49 -3.91 -9.57
N SER A 192 4.97 -4.19 -10.76
CA SER A 192 5.53 -3.79 -12.06
C SER A 192 4.55 -2.88 -12.80
N LEU A 193 5.03 -2.13 -13.80
CA LEU A 193 4.17 -1.33 -14.68
C LEU A 193 3.13 -2.21 -15.42
N GLU A 194 3.49 -3.45 -15.74
CA GLU A 194 2.59 -4.43 -16.38
C GLU A 194 1.46 -4.84 -15.43
N ASP A 195 1.74 -4.98 -14.13
CA ASP A 195 0.68 -5.25 -13.15
C ASP A 195 -0.39 -4.15 -13.17
N MET A 196 0.01 -2.88 -13.34
CA MET A 196 -0.90 -1.73 -13.35
C MET A 196 -1.86 -1.75 -14.54
N LYS A 197 -1.54 -2.49 -15.61
CA LYS A 197 -2.43 -2.66 -16.75
C LYS A 197 -3.62 -3.57 -16.44
N TYR A 198 -3.47 -4.51 -15.52
CA TYR A 198 -4.42 -5.62 -15.35
C TYR A 198 -5.05 -5.71 -13.96
N LEU A 199 -4.30 -5.35 -12.92
CA LEU A 199 -4.81 -5.44 -11.56
C LEU A 199 -6.02 -4.52 -11.39
N SER A 200 -7.00 -5.01 -10.64
CA SER A 200 -8.26 -4.32 -10.33
C SER A 200 -8.63 -4.51 -8.86
N ASN A 201 -9.74 -3.91 -8.43
CA ASN A 201 -10.25 -3.95 -7.06
C ASN A 201 -9.39 -3.23 -6.00
N TYR A 202 -8.59 -2.27 -6.42
CA TYR A 202 -7.98 -1.25 -5.56
C TYR A 202 -8.39 0.13 -6.04
N GLN A 203 -8.64 1.04 -5.10
CA GLN A 203 -9.17 2.38 -5.40
C GLN A 203 -8.05 3.43 -5.36
N LEU A 204 -7.00 3.14 -4.59
CA LEU A 204 -5.94 4.09 -4.29
C LEU A 204 -4.55 3.52 -4.65
N MET A 205 -3.59 4.39 -4.85
CA MET A 205 -2.19 4.01 -5.01
C MET A 205 -1.30 5.02 -4.30
N GLU A 206 -0.34 4.57 -3.52
CA GLU A 206 0.73 5.43 -3.02
C GLU A 206 1.64 5.87 -4.16
N VAL A 207 1.23 6.97 -4.81
CA VAL A 207 2.03 7.66 -5.82
C VAL A 207 3.23 8.34 -5.16
N LEU A 208 3.02 8.85 -3.95
CA LEU A 208 4.04 9.53 -3.16
C LEU A 208 4.22 8.79 -1.82
N ASN A 209 5.39 8.18 -1.64
CA ASN A 209 5.82 7.53 -0.41
C ASN A 209 7.21 8.06 -0.03
N ASN A 210 7.58 8.29 1.23
CA ASN A 210 8.87 8.94 1.54
C ASN A 210 10.11 8.37 0.80
N LEU A 211 10.16 7.05 0.53
CA LEU A 211 11.26 6.41 -0.19
C LEU A 211 11.11 6.39 -1.71
N ARG A 212 9.88 6.47 -2.26
CA ARG A 212 9.59 6.21 -3.68
C ARG A 212 8.53 7.15 -4.25
N ILE A 213 8.71 7.53 -5.51
CA ILE A 213 7.69 8.22 -6.32
C ILE A 213 7.28 7.23 -7.40
N SER A 214 5.98 6.97 -7.53
CA SER A 214 5.41 5.94 -8.44
C SER A 214 4.45 6.57 -9.45
N VAL A 215 4.77 7.76 -9.96
CA VAL A 215 3.93 8.48 -10.94
C VAL A 215 3.77 7.68 -12.25
N ASP A 216 4.82 6.99 -12.68
CA ASP A 216 4.81 6.08 -13.84
C ASP A 216 3.87 4.88 -13.65
N PHE A 217 3.79 4.32 -12.45
CA PHE A 217 2.82 3.26 -12.12
C PHE A 217 1.38 3.79 -12.18
N TRP A 218 1.17 5.00 -11.67
CA TRP A 218 -0.14 5.64 -11.70
C TRP A 218 -0.57 5.96 -13.13
N ASP A 219 0.33 6.53 -13.94
CA ASP A 219 0.09 6.78 -15.35
C ASP A 219 -0.16 5.49 -16.13
N SER A 220 0.52 4.38 -15.80
CA SER A 220 0.24 3.07 -16.40
C SER A 220 -1.19 2.61 -16.10
N ALA A 221 -1.65 2.70 -14.84
CA ALA A 221 -3.00 2.34 -14.46
C ALA A 221 -4.05 3.21 -15.19
N LEU A 222 -3.89 4.53 -15.15
CA LEU A 222 -4.79 5.48 -15.79
C LEU A 222 -4.85 5.29 -17.31
N SER A 223 -3.68 5.09 -17.94
CA SER A 223 -3.57 4.87 -19.39
C SER A 223 -4.29 3.60 -19.86
N ASN A 224 -4.52 2.65 -18.96
CA ASN A 224 -5.21 1.40 -19.22
C ASN A 224 -6.66 1.38 -18.71
N GLY A 225 -7.21 2.56 -18.38
CA GLY A 225 -8.61 2.73 -18.00
C GLY A 225 -8.94 2.30 -16.57
N HIS A 226 -7.94 2.21 -15.69
CA HIS A 226 -8.17 1.97 -14.27
C HIS A 226 -8.35 3.29 -13.54
N LYS A 227 -9.56 3.54 -13.02
CA LYS A 227 -9.85 4.71 -12.19
C LYS A 227 -9.27 4.49 -10.79
N VAL A 228 -7.99 4.85 -10.67
CA VAL A 228 -7.23 4.78 -9.42
C VAL A 228 -6.83 6.18 -9.01
N TYR A 229 -7.13 6.54 -7.78
CA TYR A 229 -6.75 7.83 -7.23
C TYR A 229 -5.45 7.75 -6.44
N LEU A 230 -4.75 8.88 -6.37
CA LEU A 230 -3.50 8.94 -5.66
C LEU A 230 -3.71 8.91 -4.14
N LEU A 231 -2.72 8.39 -3.45
CA LEU A 231 -2.46 8.56 -2.03
C LEU A 231 -1.02 9.07 -1.87
N SER A 232 -0.81 9.94 -0.87
CA SER A 232 0.49 10.49 -0.52
C SER A 232 0.71 10.33 0.98
N ASN A 233 1.72 9.56 1.37
CA ASN A 233 2.06 9.31 2.77
C ASN A 233 3.57 9.31 3.00
N ASP A 234 3.91 9.43 4.28
CA ASP A 234 5.30 9.43 4.74
C ASP A 234 5.88 8.02 4.96
N ASP A 235 5.08 7.00 5.28
CA ASP A 235 5.58 5.65 5.63
C ASP A 235 6.65 5.70 6.73
N ALA A 236 6.31 6.44 7.77
CA ALA A 236 7.23 6.84 8.81
C ALA A 236 7.48 5.72 9.83
N HIS A 237 8.76 5.39 10.03
CA HIS A 237 9.19 4.33 10.95
C HIS A 237 9.85 4.86 12.22
N ASP A 238 10.25 6.14 12.23
CA ASP A 238 10.71 6.90 13.39
C ASP A 238 10.15 8.32 13.31
N VAL A 239 9.10 8.61 14.08
CA VAL A 239 8.44 9.93 14.04
C VAL A 239 9.23 11.04 14.73
N THR A 240 10.33 10.70 15.41
CA THR A 240 11.26 11.70 15.98
C THR A 240 12.31 12.18 14.97
N ASN A 241 12.43 11.48 13.84
CA ASN A 241 13.27 11.87 12.73
C ASN A 241 12.49 12.79 11.79
N SER A 242 12.87 14.07 11.71
CA SER A 242 12.19 15.06 10.88
C SER A 242 12.22 14.71 9.39
N ASN A 243 13.16 13.91 8.91
CA ASN A 243 13.22 13.44 7.52
C ASN A 243 12.13 12.42 7.16
N GLN A 244 11.42 11.88 8.15
CA GLN A 244 10.46 10.79 7.95
C GLN A 244 9.00 11.19 8.12
N VAL A 245 8.67 12.42 8.53
CA VAL A 245 7.27 12.80 8.77
C VAL A 245 6.94 14.17 8.19
N GLY A 246 5.69 14.38 7.83
CA GLY A 246 5.16 15.65 7.34
C GLY A 246 5.73 16.13 6.02
N ARG A 247 6.33 15.23 5.22
CA ARG A 247 6.80 15.53 3.87
C ARG A 247 5.70 15.21 2.87
N ARG A 248 5.19 13.98 2.91
CA ARG A 248 4.19 13.48 1.96
C ARG A 248 2.90 13.21 2.67
N PHE A 249 1.86 13.91 2.22
CA PHE A 249 0.54 13.83 2.83
C PHE A 249 -0.55 14.04 1.79
N THR A 250 -1.74 13.58 2.15
CA THR A 250 -2.94 13.69 1.34
C THR A 250 -3.83 14.78 1.91
N MET A 251 -4.24 15.72 1.07
CA MET A 251 -5.23 16.74 1.41
C MET A 251 -6.58 16.27 0.88
N ILE A 252 -7.56 16.10 1.77
CA ILE A 252 -8.89 15.53 1.47
C ILE A 252 -9.92 16.64 1.63
N ASN A 253 -10.81 16.82 0.65
CA ASN A 253 -11.90 17.78 0.79
C ASN A 253 -13.07 17.09 1.47
N ALA A 254 -13.37 17.46 2.71
CA ALA A 254 -14.46 16.85 3.46
C ALA A 254 -15.06 17.87 4.45
N PRO A 255 -16.39 17.88 4.63
CA PRO A 255 -17.05 18.85 5.51
C PRO A 255 -16.55 18.75 6.95
N ASN A 256 -16.23 17.54 7.43
CA ASN A 256 -15.71 17.27 8.77
C ASN A 256 -14.64 16.17 8.72
N THR A 257 -14.23 15.66 9.89
CA THR A 257 -13.20 14.62 10.02
C THR A 257 -13.78 13.22 10.25
N ASP A 258 -15.10 13.05 10.17
CA ASP A 258 -15.75 11.77 10.43
C ASP A 258 -15.29 10.74 9.40
N ARG A 259 -15.10 9.49 9.85
CA ARG A 259 -14.55 8.42 9.02
C ARG A 259 -15.28 8.28 7.69
N GLU A 260 -16.61 8.29 7.73
CA GLU A 260 -17.47 8.08 6.57
C GLU A 260 -17.25 9.15 5.50
N GLU A 261 -17.13 10.41 5.90
CA GLU A 261 -16.89 11.54 5.00
C GLU A 261 -15.50 11.49 4.37
N ILE A 262 -14.48 11.16 5.16
CA ILE A 262 -13.10 11.04 4.67
C ILE A 262 -12.96 9.88 3.69
N VAL A 263 -13.52 8.72 4.04
CA VAL A 263 -13.49 7.54 3.17
C VAL A 263 -14.29 7.78 1.89
N ALA A 264 -15.46 8.41 1.97
CA ALA A 264 -16.25 8.77 0.79
C ALA A 264 -15.49 9.75 -0.12
N SER A 265 -14.82 10.74 0.46
CA SER A 265 -14.03 11.73 -0.30
C SER A 265 -12.86 11.09 -1.03
N LEU A 266 -12.12 10.20 -0.36
CA LEU A 266 -11.05 9.41 -0.99
C LEU A 266 -11.58 8.49 -2.10
N LYS A 267 -12.69 7.79 -1.84
CA LYS A 267 -13.33 6.90 -2.81
C LYS A 267 -13.72 7.64 -4.10
N ASN A 268 -14.17 8.88 -3.97
CA ASN A 268 -14.58 9.72 -5.10
C ASN A 268 -13.42 10.55 -5.69
N GLY A 269 -12.19 10.41 -5.17
CA GLY A 269 -11.02 11.11 -5.69
C GLY A 269 -10.95 12.58 -5.31
N LEU A 270 -11.80 13.04 -4.39
CA LEU A 270 -11.86 14.41 -3.90
C LEU A 270 -10.74 14.68 -2.88
N ALA A 271 -9.51 14.49 -3.35
CA ALA A 271 -8.27 14.62 -2.58
C ALA A 271 -7.12 14.94 -3.53
N TYR A 272 -6.03 15.53 -3.02
CA TYR A 272 -4.79 15.71 -3.77
C TYR A 272 -3.59 15.33 -2.92
N GLY A 273 -2.51 14.94 -3.57
CA GLY A 273 -1.25 14.58 -2.92
C GLY A 273 -0.32 15.77 -2.88
N PHE A 274 0.44 15.87 -1.80
CA PHE A 274 1.45 16.90 -1.66
C PHE A 274 2.79 16.26 -1.34
N ASP A 275 3.83 16.60 -2.10
CA ASP A 275 5.24 16.35 -1.78
C ASP A 275 5.84 17.67 -1.30
N PHE A 276 5.80 17.88 0.00
CA PHE A 276 6.35 19.08 0.63
C PHE A 276 7.87 19.03 0.57
N TYR A 277 8.49 20.11 0.13
CA TYR A 277 9.93 20.15 -0.07
C TYR A 277 10.70 19.72 1.18
N ARG A 278 11.56 18.71 1.01
CA ARG A 278 12.37 18.16 2.09
C ARG A 278 13.61 19.04 2.31
N VAL A 279 13.78 19.46 3.54
CA VAL A 279 15.06 19.98 4.05
C VAL A 279 15.63 18.89 4.96
N ASP A 280 16.84 18.43 4.64
CA ASP A 280 17.48 17.36 5.40
C ASP A 280 17.81 17.80 6.82
N ASP A 281 17.48 16.94 7.79
CA ASP A 281 17.71 17.14 9.23
C ASP A 281 17.14 18.47 9.75
N GLU A 282 16.02 18.90 9.17
CA GLU A 282 15.38 20.17 9.50
C GLU A 282 15.01 20.25 10.99
N PRO A 283 15.36 21.35 11.69
CA PRO A 283 14.91 21.59 13.05
C PRO A 283 13.39 21.60 13.15
N TRP A 284 12.84 20.96 14.19
CA TRP A 284 11.40 20.82 14.36
C TRP A 284 10.63 22.13 14.32
N GLN A 285 11.18 23.19 14.95
CA GLN A 285 10.54 24.50 14.97
C GLN A 285 10.38 25.07 13.56
N ASP A 286 11.41 24.95 12.72
CA ASP A 286 11.39 25.46 11.35
C ASP A 286 10.39 24.67 10.50
N LYS A 287 10.38 23.34 10.65
CA LYS A 287 9.43 22.47 9.98
C LYS A 287 7.97 22.77 10.35
N ILE A 288 7.70 23.01 11.64
CA ILE A 288 6.39 23.41 12.13
C ILE A 288 5.97 24.74 11.50
N GLU A 289 6.84 25.75 11.51
CA GLU A 289 6.52 27.05 10.92
C GLU A 289 6.30 27.00 9.41
N ARG A 290 7.07 26.19 8.67
CA ARG A 290 6.83 26.00 7.24
C ARG A 290 5.55 25.22 6.97
N SER A 291 5.19 24.25 7.81
CA SER A 291 3.95 23.48 7.67
C SER A 291 2.68 24.34 7.71
N LYS A 292 2.75 25.53 8.35
CA LYS A 292 1.67 26.52 8.39
C LYS A 292 1.45 27.28 7.09
N LYS A 293 2.38 27.18 6.14
CA LYS A 293 2.44 28.01 4.92
C LYS A 293 2.19 27.21 3.64
N ILE A 294 1.67 25.99 3.75
CA ILE A 294 1.39 25.09 2.63
C ILE A 294 0.35 25.73 1.69
N PRO A 295 0.62 25.85 0.38
CA PRO A 295 -0.37 26.30 -0.60
C PRO A 295 -1.48 25.25 -0.78
N TRP A 296 -2.68 25.69 -1.16
CA TRP A 296 -3.84 24.83 -1.32
C TRP A 296 -4.58 25.08 -2.63
N LEU A 297 -5.34 24.08 -3.06
CA LEU A 297 -6.22 24.16 -4.22
C LEU A 297 -7.45 25.01 -3.88
N LYS A 298 -7.69 26.08 -4.66
CA LYS A 298 -8.90 26.90 -4.54
C LYS A 298 -10.03 26.42 -5.44
N LYS A 299 -9.70 25.90 -6.62
CA LYS A 299 -10.68 25.44 -7.61
C LYS A 299 -10.05 24.46 -8.57
N ALA A 300 -10.79 23.42 -8.94
CA ALA A 300 -10.51 22.55 -10.07
C ALA A 300 -11.85 22.16 -10.70
N SER A 301 -12.25 22.83 -11.78
CA SER A 301 -13.62 22.71 -12.32
C SER A 301 -13.63 22.57 -13.83
N LEU A 302 -14.62 21.83 -14.33
CA LEU A 302 -14.97 21.79 -15.74
C LEU A 302 -16.05 22.82 -16.06
N ASN A 303 -15.88 23.50 -17.20
CA ASN A 303 -16.95 24.20 -17.91
C ASN A 303 -16.96 23.68 -19.36
N GLY A 304 -17.92 22.82 -19.69
CA GLY A 304 -17.83 21.96 -20.86
C GLY A 304 -16.58 21.09 -20.79
N ASN A 305 -15.71 21.19 -21.78
CA ASN A 305 -14.41 20.52 -21.85
C ASN A 305 -13.22 21.43 -21.47
N ARG A 306 -13.46 22.65 -20.98
CA ARG A 306 -12.41 23.50 -20.44
C ARG A 306 -12.19 23.19 -18.96
N TYR A 307 -11.03 22.64 -18.62
CA TYR A 307 -10.62 22.35 -17.25
C TYR A 307 -9.79 23.50 -16.69
N THR A 308 -10.23 24.10 -15.59
CA THR A 308 -9.57 25.25 -14.95
C THR A 308 -9.14 24.90 -13.53
N VAL A 309 -7.88 25.18 -13.21
CA VAL A 309 -7.28 25.01 -11.88
C VAL A 309 -6.86 26.38 -11.32
N VAL A 310 -7.20 26.66 -10.07
CA VAL A 310 -6.83 27.88 -9.34
C VAL A 310 -6.22 27.52 -7.99
N LEU A 311 -5.11 28.17 -7.65
CA LEU A 311 -4.30 27.90 -6.47
C LEU A 311 -4.34 29.08 -5.49
N SER A 312 -3.98 28.83 -4.23
CA SER A 312 -3.89 29.90 -3.23
C SER A 312 -2.65 30.78 -3.34
N LYS A 313 -1.62 30.31 -4.05
CA LYS A 313 -0.36 31.02 -4.32
C LYS A 313 0.08 30.81 -5.77
N PRO A 314 0.87 31.73 -6.35
CA PRO A 314 1.51 31.50 -7.63
C PRO A 314 2.38 30.23 -7.60
N ALA A 315 2.25 29.43 -8.65
CA ALA A 315 3.10 28.28 -8.91
C ALA A 315 4.25 28.68 -9.84
N HIS A 316 5.35 27.95 -9.75
CA HIS A 316 6.41 28.02 -10.75
C HIS A 316 5.91 27.41 -12.06
N LYS A 317 5.28 26.23 -12.02
CA LYS A 317 4.69 25.55 -13.17
C LYS A 317 3.38 24.87 -12.80
N ILE A 318 2.40 24.93 -13.70
CA ILE A 318 1.14 24.16 -13.66
C ILE A 318 1.09 23.33 -14.94
N ARG A 319 1.11 22.00 -14.80
CA ARG A 319 1.21 21.05 -15.92
C ARG A 319 -0.06 20.21 -16.02
N PHE A 320 -0.64 20.16 -17.21
CA PHE A 320 -1.69 19.21 -17.57
C PHE A 320 -1.04 18.02 -18.27
N ILE A 321 -1.31 16.82 -17.76
CA ILE A 321 -0.67 15.58 -18.17
C ILE A 321 -1.75 14.57 -18.53
N GLY A 322 -1.59 13.91 -19.68
CA GLY A 322 -2.53 12.92 -20.19
C GLY A 322 -1.91 11.56 -20.38
N GLN A 323 -2.48 10.81 -21.32
CA GLN A 323 -2.14 9.42 -21.65
C GLN A 323 -0.61 9.16 -21.65
N HIS A 324 -0.20 8.10 -20.96
CA HIS A 324 1.19 7.67 -20.76
C HIS A 324 2.10 8.73 -20.09
N GLY A 325 1.52 9.60 -19.25
CA GLY A 325 2.28 10.66 -18.58
C GLY A 325 2.74 11.77 -19.52
N ARG A 326 2.12 11.90 -20.71
CA ARG A 326 2.50 12.90 -21.69
C ARG A 326 2.06 14.30 -21.26
N LEU A 327 2.98 15.26 -21.32
CA LEU A 327 2.65 16.68 -21.13
C LEU A 327 1.71 17.17 -22.25
N LEU A 328 0.58 17.73 -21.86
CA LEU A 328 -0.42 18.31 -22.77
C LEU A 328 -0.29 19.84 -22.83
N HIS A 329 -0.11 20.46 -21.67
CA HIS A 329 -0.03 21.92 -21.54
C HIS A 329 0.72 22.32 -20.26
N GLU A 330 1.41 23.46 -20.31
CA GLU A 330 2.15 24.03 -19.18
C GLU A 330 1.90 25.54 -19.11
N VAL A 331 1.66 26.05 -17.91
CA VAL A 331 1.61 27.49 -17.59
C VAL A 331 2.64 27.77 -16.50
N GLU A 332 3.36 28.87 -16.61
CA GLU A 332 4.41 29.26 -15.66
C GLU A 332 4.05 30.53 -14.88
N HIS A 333 4.63 30.67 -13.69
CA HIS A 333 4.63 31.91 -12.90
C HIS A 333 3.23 32.50 -12.62
N TRP A 334 2.22 31.64 -12.48
CA TRP A 334 0.83 32.06 -12.27
C TRP A 334 0.12 31.18 -11.25
N PHE A 335 -1.04 31.64 -10.76
CA PHE A 335 -1.86 30.91 -9.77
C PHE A 335 -3.09 30.24 -10.40
N GLU A 336 -3.32 30.44 -11.69
CA GLU A 336 -4.43 29.88 -12.44
C GLU A 336 -3.92 29.24 -13.73
N ALA A 337 -4.54 28.15 -14.17
CA ALA A 337 -4.29 27.61 -15.50
C ALA A 337 -5.56 26.96 -16.04
N SER A 338 -5.69 26.93 -17.36
CA SER A 338 -6.81 26.24 -18.00
C SER A 338 -6.33 25.46 -19.21
N TYR A 339 -6.93 24.30 -19.44
CA TYR A 339 -6.65 23.44 -20.57
C TYR A 339 -7.95 23.01 -21.25
N GLN A 340 -7.91 22.95 -22.58
CA GLN A 340 -9.01 22.52 -23.42
C GLN A 340 -8.87 21.02 -23.67
N ILE A 341 -9.66 20.19 -22.96
CA ILE A 341 -9.58 18.74 -23.07
C ILE A 341 -10.03 18.32 -24.49
N SER A 342 -9.13 17.71 -25.23
CA SER A 342 -9.38 17.21 -26.59
C SER A 342 -10.15 15.89 -26.56
N GLU A 343 -10.81 15.54 -27.66
CA GLU A 343 -11.55 14.27 -27.79
C GLU A 343 -10.65 13.03 -27.62
N THR A 344 -9.36 13.16 -27.91
CA THR A 344 -8.37 12.08 -27.76
C THR A 344 -7.75 11.98 -26.36
N ASP A 345 -7.95 12.99 -25.51
CA ASP A 345 -7.44 12.95 -24.13
C ASP A 345 -8.32 12.01 -23.29
N THR A 346 -7.82 10.82 -22.99
CA THR A 346 -8.51 9.77 -22.21
C THR A 346 -8.65 10.16 -20.74
N TYR A 347 -7.62 10.80 -20.18
CA TYR A 347 -7.62 11.44 -18.88
C TYR A 347 -6.71 12.68 -18.90
N VAL A 348 -6.92 13.57 -17.94
CA VAL A 348 -6.04 14.72 -17.67
C VAL A 348 -5.85 14.87 -16.17
N ARG A 349 -4.61 14.71 -15.70
CA ARG A 349 -4.20 15.04 -14.32
C ARG A 349 -3.35 16.30 -14.30
N VAL A 350 -3.22 16.91 -13.13
CA VAL A 350 -2.48 18.16 -12.96
C VAL A 350 -1.37 18.01 -11.94
N GLU A 351 -0.19 18.49 -12.30
CA GLU A 351 0.95 18.67 -11.40
C GLU A 351 1.24 20.16 -11.25
N VAL A 352 1.49 20.58 -10.02
CA VAL A 352 1.80 21.97 -9.69
C VAL A 352 3.13 22.01 -8.94
N LEU A 353 4.14 22.61 -9.55
CA LEU A 353 5.43 22.88 -8.94
C LEU A 353 5.42 24.29 -8.35
N PHE A 354 5.69 24.42 -7.06
CA PHE A 354 5.81 25.70 -6.36
C PHE A 354 7.27 26.19 -6.32
N TYR A 355 7.46 27.46 -6.00
CA TYR A 355 8.79 28.09 -5.93
C TYR A 355 9.68 27.54 -4.80
N ASP A 356 9.08 27.01 -3.74
CA ASP A 356 9.81 26.32 -2.67
C ASP A 356 10.18 24.88 -3.04
N SER A 357 9.97 24.48 -4.30
CA SER A 357 10.16 23.13 -4.82
C SER A 357 9.18 22.08 -4.29
N SER A 358 8.15 22.48 -3.55
CA SER A 358 7.04 21.59 -3.20
C SER A 358 6.20 21.28 -4.45
N VAL A 359 5.59 20.08 -4.49
CA VAL A 359 4.77 19.65 -5.63
C VAL A 359 3.41 19.16 -5.16
N MET A 360 2.35 19.64 -5.81
CA MET A 360 0.98 19.18 -5.62
C MET A 360 0.53 18.35 -6.83
N TYR A 361 -0.13 17.22 -6.57
CA TYR A 361 -0.62 16.28 -7.58
C TYR A 361 -2.13 16.14 -7.43
N LEU A 362 -2.88 16.51 -8.46
CA LEU A 362 -4.34 16.37 -8.49
C LEU A 362 -4.72 15.05 -9.15
N ASN A 363 -5.78 14.42 -8.63
CA ASN A 363 -6.47 13.31 -9.26
C ASN A 363 -7.00 13.69 -10.66
N PRO A 364 -7.10 12.72 -11.57
CA PRO A 364 -7.43 12.99 -12.96
C PRO A 364 -8.90 13.36 -13.16
N VAL A 365 -9.14 14.21 -14.15
CA VAL A 365 -10.39 14.19 -14.90
C VAL A 365 -10.31 13.01 -15.88
N ILE A 366 -11.34 12.16 -15.93
CA ILE A 366 -11.36 10.97 -16.78
C ILE A 366 -12.52 11.00 -17.77
N ARG A 367 -12.37 10.30 -18.90
CA ARG A 367 -13.48 10.02 -19.82
C ARG A 367 -14.34 8.85 -19.36
N SER A 368 -15.62 8.91 -19.71
CA SER A 368 -16.55 7.80 -19.53
C SER A 368 -17.64 7.77 -20.59
N GLU A 369 -18.12 6.56 -20.87
CA GLU A 369 -19.30 6.30 -21.71
C GLU A 369 -20.60 6.75 -21.02
N THR A 370 -20.60 6.87 -19.70
CA THR A 370 -21.75 7.29 -18.90
C THR A 370 -21.39 8.43 -17.94
N PRO A 371 -22.37 9.20 -17.41
CA PRO A 371 -22.09 10.24 -16.42
C PRO A 371 -21.42 9.74 -15.14
N GLU A 372 -21.59 8.46 -14.82
CA GLU A 372 -20.92 7.78 -13.71
C GLU A 372 -19.89 6.77 -14.24
N TYR A 373 -18.72 6.69 -13.61
CA TYR A 373 -17.70 5.70 -13.98
C TYR A 373 -17.83 4.42 -13.16
N LYS A 374 -18.05 3.29 -13.84
CA LYS A 374 -18.00 1.96 -13.24
C LYS A 374 -16.61 1.35 -13.39
N ASP A 375 -16.04 0.89 -12.28
CA ASP A 375 -14.72 0.28 -12.28
C ASP A 375 -14.73 -1.03 -13.09
N LYS A 376 -13.67 -1.25 -13.86
CA LYS A 376 -13.51 -2.43 -14.70
C LYS A 376 -12.86 -3.53 -13.87
N SER A 377 -13.47 -4.71 -13.82
CA SER A 377 -12.78 -5.93 -13.41
C SER A 377 -12.33 -6.68 -14.66
N LEU A 378 -11.02 -6.76 -14.86
CA LEU A 378 -10.43 -7.44 -16.02
C LEU A 378 -10.14 -8.91 -15.74
N ALA A 379 -10.17 -9.31 -14.47
CA ALA A 379 -9.78 -10.64 -14.04
C ALA A 379 -11.00 -11.58 -13.92
N SER A 380 -10.89 -12.76 -14.49
CA SER A 380 -11.83 -13.87 -14.26
C SER A 380 -11.06 -15.13 -13.88
N VAL A 381 -11.64 -15.98 -13.04
CA VAL A 381 -10.99 -17.22 -12.62
C VAL A 381 -10.95 -18.18 -13.81
N ASP A 382 -9.75 -18.61 -14.19
CA ASP A 382 -9.57 -19.73 -15.11
C ASP A 382 -9.76 -21.03 -14.31
N GLY A 383 -10.95 -21.62 -14.46
CA GLY A 383 -11.34 -22.81 -13.73
C GLY A 383 -10.46 -24.03 -14.04
N LEU A 384 -10.03 -24.21 -15.30
CA LEU A 384 -9.20 -25.34 -15.70
C LEU A 384 -7.79 -25.20 -15.12
N SER A 385 -7.16 -24.04 -15.30
CA SER A 385 -5.82 -23.80 -14.75
C SER A 385 -5.80 -23.86 -13.23
N THR A 386 -6.84 -23.35 -12.58
CA THR A 386 -7.01 -23.44 -11.11
C THR A 386 -7.15 -24.89 -10.66
N PHE A 387 -7.97 -25.69 -11.35
CA PHE A 387 -8.13 -27.12 -11.04
C PHE A 387 -6.82 -27.88 -11.21
N VAL A 388 -6.11 -27.67 -12.32
CA VAL A 388 -4.81 -28.30 -12.61
C VAL A 388 -3.78 -27.92 -11.54
N LEU A 389 -3.70 -26.65 -11.15
CA LEU A 389 -2.80 -26.20 -10.07
C LEU A 389 -3.08 -26.95 -8.77
N ARG A 390 -4.35 -27.02 -8.35
CA ARG A 390 -4.77 -27.63 -7.09
C ARG A 390 -4.50 -29.14 -7.07
N VAL A 391 -4.85 -29.85 -8.15
CA VAL A 391 -4.60 -31.29 -8.28
C VAL A 391 -3.10 -31.58 -8.30
N SER A 392 -2.32 -30.82 -9.08
CA SER A 392 -0.87 -30.99 -9.14
C SER A 392 -0.22 -30.75 -7.78
N SER A 393 -0.64 -29.70 -7.07
CA SER A 393 -0.16 -29.40 -5.72
C SER A 393 -0.49 -30.53 -4.73
N LEU A 394 -1.70 -31.09 -4.81
CA LEU A 394 -2.12 -32.22 -3.99
C LEU A 394 -1.29 -33.48 -4.29
N LEU A 395 -1.04 -33.81 -5.57
CA LEU A 395 -0.22 -34.95 -5.97
C LEU A 395 1.24 -34.80 -5.51
N ILE A 396 1.81 -33.59 -5.60
CA ILE A 396 3.15 -33.29 -5.08
C ILE A 396 3.16 -33.49 -3.56
N PHE A 397 2.16 -32.97 -2.85
CA PHE A 397 2.06 -33.12 -1.40
C PHE A 397 1.96 -34.59 -0.97
N ILE A 398 1.10 -35.39 -1.61
CA ILE A 398 0.98 -36.83 -1.34
C ILE A 398 2.31 -37.54 -1.61
N THR A 399 2.99 -37.19 -2.70
CA THR A 399 4.29 -37.79 -3.07
C THR A 399 5.36 -37.50 -2.02
N LEU A 400 5.45 -36.25 -1.54
CA LEU A 400 6.38 -35.84 -0.48
C LEU A 400 6.07 -36.54 0.85
N LEU A 401 4.78 -36.68 1.21
CA LEU A 401 4.37 -37.42 2.40
C LEU A 401 4.81 -38.90 2.30
N LEU A 402 4.52 -39.57 1.18
CA LEU A 402 4.90 -40.98 0.98
C LEU A 402 6.43 -41.16 1.00
N ALA A 403 7.19 -40.24 0.41
CA ALA A 403 8.65 -40.26 0.47
C ALA A 403 9.17 -40.10 1.91
N GLY A 404 8.60 -39.19 2.68
CA GLY A 404 8.93 -39.00 4.10
C GLY A 404 8.63 -40.23 4.96
N PHE A 405 7.50 -40.91 4.73
CA PHE A 405 7.19 -42.17 5.42
C PHE A 405 8.16 -43.31 5.09
N ARG A 406 8.59 -43.41 3.82
CA ARG A 406 9.59 -44.42 3.40
C ARG A 406 10.95 -44.15 4.03
N TYR A 407 11.40 -42.89 4.07
CA TYR A 407 12.67 -42.52 4.70
C TYR A 407 12.71 -42.85 6.19
N ASN A 408 11.61 -42.60 6.91
CA ASN A 408 11.47 -42.93 8.33
C ASN A 408 11.38 -44.43 8.63
N LYS A 409 11.09 -45.29 7.65
CA LYS A 409 11.08 -46.75 7.83
C LYS A 409 12.47 -47.37 7.69
N HIS A 410 13.43 -46.64 7.12
CA HIS A 410 14.80 -47.08 6.87
C HIS A 410 15.85 -46.38 7.76
N SER A 411 15.42 -45.49 8.67
CA SER A 411 16.25 -44.78 9.67
C SER A 411 15.79 -45.13 11.08
#